data_AF-A0AAD9W9F6-F1
#
_entry.id   AF-A0AAD9W9F6-F1
#
_cell.length_a   1.000
_cell.length_b   1.000
_cell.length_c   1.000
_cell.angle_alpha   90.00
_cell.angle_beta   90.00
_cell.angle_gamma   90.00
#
_symmetry.space_group_name_H-M   'P 1'
#
loop_
_entity.id
_entity.type
_entity.pdbx_description
1 polymer ?
#
loop_
_entity_poly.entity_id
_entity_poly.type
_entity_poly.pdbx_seq_one_letter_code
_entity_poly.pdbx_strand_id
1 'polypeptide(L)'
;MRLTRRLLAVVAFLALIVVLVRYRRSVEHTIEEAIQEVSAEWKAADEEAKAKNRDLPQVILPIEKSDEEKKASIAQAVEEKAHGVDKPSSDPAPDTNQADAKHSVGSPSVGGSKGGHDTIHQAIGDTKDIEAFWAKWSRAIYESRPKVPKIALGGRAHTQKPKEGQVSREPYRDHLRNAEEDIDILRLLHRKFVSGLEKEFGNHTSDGEQQERQWEGSGIFKGKGVVMVGGGEYFGPAIISIHMLRRTGSNLPVEVFVPDESEYEEALCKNYLKKLGAHCVVLSRILDKSKIKVSQKDDAELKITHYQLKSLALLLSSYSDVLLLDSDSIPVLDPLLNIFETEPYKSKGMIIWPDYWRSTESPRYWQIAGKPDFPSFLPATASEAGQLAVNKATHLAPLLLATYYNIFGPDYYYPLLSQGALGQGDKETFLAAAVALNATYYRIKTPAASLGRHDGRTQKGTAMVQHLPSDDLKHESTGHESIRPMFLHSNTPKMNAGHLVDEGDLLAADGETRLRLLGSKDELVKRFGFDVEQSIWDLMVQTGCELQDIIQEWKGRERMCERLTEHYKKVFGP
;
A
#
# COMPACT_ATOMS: atom_id res chain seq x y z
N MET A 1 26.61 68.98 -30.60
CA MET A 1 25.87 67.76 -31.06
C MET A 1 26.36 66.43 -30.48
N ARG A 2 27.66 66.09 -30.43
CA ARG A 2 28.08 64.77 -29.89
C ARG A 2 27.89 64.60 -28.37
N LEU A 3 28.10 65.66 -27.58
CA LEU A 3 27.93 65.63 -26.12
C LEU A 3 26.47 65.39 -25.70
N THR A 4 25.52 66.06 -26.35
CA THR A 4 24.08 65.97 -26.04
C THR A 4 23.49 64.60 -26.34
N ARG A 5 23.93 63.90 -27.40
CA ARG A 5 23.50 62.51 -27.67
C ARG A 5 23.99 61.52 -26.60
N ARG A 6 25.21 61.69 -26.07
CA ARG A 6 25.71 60.84 -24.97
C ARG A 6 24.95 61.09 -23.67
N LEU A 7 24.62 62.34 -23.38
CA LEU A 7 23.82 62.69 -22.20
C LEU A 7 22.41 62.07 -22.26
N LEU A 8 21.71 62.18 -23.40
CA LEU A 8 20.40 61.52 -23.59
C LEU A 8 20.49 60.00 -23.45
N ALA A 9 21.53 59.35 -23.98
CA ALA A 9 21.70 57.91 -23.86
C ALA A 9 21.89 57.45 -22.40
N VAL A 10 22.67 58.21 -21.61
CA VAL A 10 22.84 57.93 -20.16
C VAL A 10 21.55 58.15 -19.39
N VAL A 11 20.79 59.21 -19.69
CA VAL A 11 19.48 59.47 -19.06
C VAL A 11 18.47 58.37 -19.41
N ALA A 12 18.42 57.92 -20.66
CA ALA A 12 17.55 56.83 -21.08
C ALA A 12 17.93 55.49 -20.42
N PHE A 13 19.22 55.20 -20.27
CA PHE A 13 19.71 53.99 -19.60
C PHE A 13 19.40 54.00 -18.10
N LEU A 14 19.57 55.14 -17.42
CA LEU A 14 19.17 55.30 -16.02
C LEU A 14 17.65 55.18 -15.83
N ALA A 15 16.85 55.73 -16.75
CA ALA A 15 15.39 55.57 -16.74
C ALA A 15 14.99 54.09 -16.90
N LEU A 16 15.65 53.35 -17.80
CA LEU A 16 15.42 51.92 -17.98
C LEU A 16 15.77 51.12 -16.72
N ILE A 17 16.88 51.43 -16.04
CA ILE A 17 17.24 50.80 -14.76
C ILE A 17 16.16 51.07 -13.70
N VAL A 18 15.66 52.29 -13.58
CA VAL A 18 14.58 52.63 -12.64
C VAL A 18 13.29 51.86 -12.94
N VAL A 19 12.95 51.68 -14.22
CA VAL A 19 11.79 50.85 -14.63
C VAL A 19 12.02 49.38 -14.27
N LEU A 20 13.19 48.82 -14.56
CA LEU A 20 13.52 47.42 -14.24
C LEU A 20 13.54 47.14 -12.73
N VAL A 21 14.06 48.06 -11.92
CA VAL A 21 14.05 47.96 -10.45
C VAL A 21 12.62 48.03 -9.90
N ARG A 22 11.76 48.90 -10.46
CA ARG A 22 10.33 48.96 -10.09
C ARG A 22 9.58 47.71 -10.51
N TYR A 23 9.80 47.20 -11.71
CA TYR A 23 9.20 45.98 -12.21
C TYR A 23 9.60 44.77 -11.35
N ARG A 24 10.91 44.63 -11.06
CA ARG A 24 11.41 43.58 -10.17
C ARG A 24 10.74 43.62 -8.78
N ARG A 25 10.67 44.79 -8.14
CA ARG A 25 9.98 44.93 -6.84
C ARG A 25 8.48 44.61 -6.92
N SER A 26 7.82 44.93 -8.02
CA SER A 26 6.42 44.58 -8.24
C SER A 26 6.24 43.06 -8.36
N VAL A 27 7.14 42.38 -9.08
CA VAL A 27 7.12 40.91 -9.21
C VAL A 27 7.46 40.23 -7.89
N GLU A 28 8.45 40.74 -7.14
CA GLU A 28 8.78 40.25 -5.79
C GLU A 28 7.57 40.38 -4.84
N HIS A 29 6.84 41.51 -4.85
CA HIS A 29 5.63 41.71 -4.06
C HIS A 29 4.49 40.74 -4.44
N THR A 30 4.21 40.57 -5.73
CA THR A 30 3.16 39.63 -6.20
C THR A 30 3.50 38.17 -5.88
N ILE A 31 4.79 37.81 -5.86
CA ILE A 31 5.25 36.49 -5.41
C ILE A 31 5.05 36.34 -3.89
N GLU A 32 5.37 37.36 -3.09
CA GLU A 32 5.13 37.34 -1.64
C GLU A 32 3.64 37.24 -1.30
N GLU A 33 2.75 37.95 -2.01
CA GLU A 33 1.29 37.86 -1.86
C GLU A 33 0.79 36.45 -2.20
N ALA A 34 1.20 35.88 -3.35
CA ALA A 34 0.81 34.52 -3.73
C ALA A 34 1.33 33.45 -2.74
N ILE A 35 2.54 33.62 -2.18
CA ILE A 35 3.07 32.76 -1.12
C ILE A 35 2.24 32.88 0.15
N GLN A 36 1.77 34.09 0.51
CA GLN A 36 0.92 34.30 1.68
C GLN A 36 -0.47 33.68 1.50
N GLU A 37 -1.09 33.81 0.33
CA GLU A 37 -2.38 33.16 0.02
C GLU A 37 -2.27 31.63 0.09
N VAL A 38 -1.29 31.03 -0.58
CA VAL A 38 -1.06 29.57 -0.53
C VAL A 38 -0.71 29.10 0.89
N SER A 39 0.05 29.89 1.66
CA SER A 39 0.36 29.60 3.07
C SER A 39 -0.88 29.68 3.96
N ALA A 40 -1.83 30.58 3.68
CA ALA A 40 -3.09 30.69 4.38
C ALA A 40 -4.03 29.52 4.04
N GLU A 41 -4.14 29.12 2.77
CA GLU A 41 -4.88 27.93 2.35
C GLU A 41 -4.30 26.66 2.99
N TRP A 42 -2.97 26.50 3.01
CA TRP A 42 -2.31 25.37 3.66
C TRP A 42 -2.53 25.35 5.17
N LYS A 43 -2.54 26.51 5.84
CA LYS A 43 -2.88 26.60 7.26
C LYS A 43 -4.33 26.25 7.53
N ALA A 44 -5.27 26.70 6.68
CA ALA A 44 -6.68 26.34 6.81
C ALA A 44 -6.89 24.82 6.62
N ALA A 45 -6.25 24.21 5.62
CA ALA A 45 -6.29 22.77 5.38
C ALA A 45 -5.62 21.96 6.50
N ASP A 46 -4.50 22.44 7.07
CA ASP A 46 -3.82 21.80 8.20
C ASP A 46 -4.60 21.97 9.51
N GLU A 47 -5.27 23.10 9.75
CA GLU A 47 -6.23 23.30 10.85
C GLU A 47 -7.45 22.38 10.70
N GLU A 48 -8.02 22.26 9.50
CA GLU A 48 -9.16 21.36 9.22
C GLU A 48 -8.76 19.88 9.38
N ALA A 49 -7.58 19.50 8.88
CA ALA A 49 -7.03 18.16 9.09
C ALA A 49 -6.71 17.91 10.58
N LYS A 50 -6.22 18.90 11.32
CA LYS A 50 -6.00 18.80 12.78
C LYS A 50 -7.32 18.70 13.55
N ALA A 51 -8.37 19.39 13.12
CA ALA A 51 -9.70 19.27 13.71
C ALA A 51 -10.28 17.87 13.48
N LYS A 52 -10.25 17.37 12.23
CA LYS A 52 -10.72 16.02 11.87
C LYS A 52 -9.92 14.89 12.53
N ASN A 53 -8.63 15.07 12.82
CA ASN A 53 -7.79 14.07 13.49
C ASN A 53 -7.79 14.19 15.03
N ARG A 54 -8.27 15.30 15.62
CA ARG A 54 -8.30 15.48 17.09
C ARG A 54 -9.50 14.81 17.75
N ASP A 55 -10.61 14.72 17.03
CA ASP A 55 -11.79 13.97 17.45
C ASP A 55 -11.95 12.72 16.57
N LEU A 56 -11.44 11.59 17.06
CA LEU A 56 -11.74 10.25 16.51
C LEU A 56 -12.75 9.45 17.37
N PRO A 57 -14.01 9.90 17.57
CA PRO A 57 -15.10 9.02 17.96
C PRO A 57 -15.30 7.90 16.93
N GLN A 58 -15.74 6.74 17.40
CA GLN A 58 -15.93 5.57 16.56
C GLN A 58 -16.94 5.80 15.43
N VAL A 59 -16.55 5.45 14.20
CA VAL A 59 -17.52 4.95 13.21
C VAL A 59 -17.97 3.57 13.69
N ILE A 60 -18.93 3.53 14.64
CA ILE A 60 -19.78 2.36 14.81
C ILE A 60 -20.67 2.34 13.57
N LEU A 61 -20.41 1.41 12.65
CA LEU A 61 -21.41 1.09 11.62
C LEU A 61 -22.61 0.46 12.34
N PRO A 62 -23.80 1.09 12.35
CA PRO A 62 -24.91 0.57 13.12
C PRO A 62 -25.48 -0.68 12.45
N ILE A 63 -25.29 -1.83 13.07
CA ILE A 63 -26.14 -3.01 12.85
C ILE A 63 -26.54 -3.58 14.21
N GLU A 64 -27.34 -2.83 14.95
CA GLU A 64 -28.26 -3.47 15.90
C GLU A 64 -29.28 -4.27 15.08
N LYS A 65 -29.07 -5.59 14.97
CA LYS A 65 -30.20 -6.50 14.88
C LYS A 65 -30.69 -6.73 16.30
N SER A 66 -31.94 -6.33 16.57
CA SER A 66 -32.57 -6.57 17.87
C SER A 66 -32.63 -8.07 18.17
N ASP A 67 -32.70 -8.43 19.45
CA ASP A 67 -32.87 -9.83 19.85
C ASP A 67 -34.19 -10.44 19.36
N GLU A 68 -35.17 -9.62 18.98
CA GLU A 68 -36.40 -10.07 18.31
C GLU A 68 -36.15 -10.46 16.85
N GLU A 69 -35.35 -9.69 16.10
CA GLU A 69 -34.97 -10.05 14.72
C GLU A 69 -34.07 -11.29 14.66
N LYS A 70 -33.18 -11.48 15.64
CA LYS A 70 -32.44 -12.75 15.79
C LYS A 70 -33.37 -13.92 16.04
N LYS A 71 -34.36 -13.78 16.94
CA LYS A 71 -35.37 -14.82 17.20
C LYS A 71 -36.24 -15.12 15.98
N ALA A 72 -36.68 -14.09 15.24
CA ALA A 72 -37.43 -14.27 13.99
C ALA A 72 -36.61 -15.01 12.93
N SER A 73 -35.32 -14.65 12.76
CA SER A 73 -34.41 -15.32 11.81
C SER A 73 -34.20 -16.79 12.17
N ILE A 74 -34.10 -17.12 13.46
CA ILE A 74 -33.96 -18.50 13.95
C ILE A 74 -35.28 -19.28 13.79
N ALA A 75 -36.43 -18.67 14.07
CA ALA A 75 -37.73 -19.30 13.89
C ALA A 75 -37.99 -19.66 12.42
N GLN A 76 -37.70 -18.74 11.50
CA GLN A 76 -37.85 -18.97 10.05
C GLN A 76 -36.94 -20.10 9.54
N ALA A 77 -35.69 -20.17 10.02
CA ALA A 77 -34.76 -21.26 9.69
C ALA A 77 -35.15 -22.62 10.31
N VAL A 78 -36.01 -22.63 11.34
CA VAL A 78 -36.58 -23.85 11.94
C VAL A 78 -37.82 -24.30 11.16
N GLU A 79 -38.69 -23.38 10.71
CA GLU A 79 -39.82 -23.70 9.81
C GLU A 79 -39.35 -24.25 8.46
N GLU A 80 -38.33 -23.65 7.83
CA GLU A 80 -37.79 -24.14 6.56
C GLU A 80 -37.17 -25.57 6.67
N LYS A 81 -36.65 -25.94 7.84
CA LYS A 81 -36.20 -27.32 8.13
C LYS A 81 -37.33 -28.29 8.49
N ALA A 82 -38.49 -27.79 8.90
CA ALA A 82 -39.64 -28.61 9.28
C ALA A 82 -40.53 -29.03 8.09
N HIS A 83 -40.27 -28.54 6.87
CA HIS A 83 -41.09 -28.80 5.68
C HIS A 83 -40.36 -29.60 4.58
N GLY A 84 -39.21 -30.21 4.90
CA GLY A 84 -38.31 -30.83 3.91
C GLY A 84 -37.96 -32.32 4.09
N VAL A 85 -38.91 -33.20 4.46
CA VAL A 85 -38.68 -34.66 4.48
C VAL A 85 -39.92 -35.48 4.05
N ASP A 86 -39.75 -36.33 3.02
CA ASP A 86 -40.60 -37.48 2.59
C ASP A 86 -42.04 -37.22 2.07
N LYS A 87 -42.59 -37.93 1.05
CA LYS A 87 -42.35 -39.29 0.50
C LYS A 87 -42.82 -39.43 -1.00
N PRO A 88 -43.03 -40.61 -1.67
CA PRO A 88 -42.36 -40.85 -2.97
C PRO A 88 -43.24 -41.23 -4.20
N SER A 89 -42.63 -41.13 -5.39
CA SER A 89 -42.80 -41.92 -6.63
C SER A 89 -44.17 -42.47 -7.10
N SER A 90 -44.65 -41.98 -8.25
CA SER A 90 -45.26 -42.81 -9.33
C SER A 90 -45.44 -42.04 -10.65
N ASP A 91 -44.86 -42.57 -11.74
CA ASP A 91 -45.17 -42.26 -13.15
C ASP A 91 -46.48 -42.95 -13.62
N PRO A 92 -47.02 -42.76 -14.86
CA PRO A 92 -46.66 -41.81 -15.95
C PRO A 92 -47.85 -41.09 -16.66
N ALA A 93 -47.54 -39.96 -17.34
CA ALA A 93 -48.07 -39.49 -18.65
C ALA A 93 -49.60 -39.22 -18.85
N PRO A 94 -50.02 -38.68 -20.01
CA PRO A 94 -49.61 -37.43 -20.68
C PRO A 94 -50.82 -36.49 -20.93
N ASP A 95 -50.61 -35.22 -21.36
CA ASP A 95 -50.94 -34.79 -22.75
C ASP A 95 -50.87 -33.27 -23.05
N THR A 96 -50.53 -32.99 -24.31
CA THR A 96 -50.91 -31.84 -25.18
C THR A 96 -50.67 -30.36 -24.82
N ASN A 97 -49.78 -29.76 -25.62
CA ASN A 97 -50.02 -28.64 -26.57
C ASN A 97 -50.10 -27.16 -26.14
N GLN A 98 -49.39 -26.38 -26.96
CA GLN A 98 -49.70 -25.02 -27.47
C GLN A 98 -49.69 -23.88 -26.42
N ALA A 99 -48.76 -22.92 -26.46
CA ALA A 99 -48.42 -22.00 -27.56
C ALA A 99 -49.65 -21.23 -28.09
N ASP A 100 -49.79 -19.95 -27.74
CA ASP A 100 -49.36 -18.93 -28.71
C ASP A 100 -49.21 -17.50 -28.13
N ALA A 101 -48.51 -16.69 -28.91
CA ALA A 101 -48.07 -15.34 -28.60
C ALA A 101 -49.13 -14.22 -28.80
N LYS A 102 -48.74 -12.99 -28.40
CA LYS A 102 -49.27 -11.66 -28.82
C LYS A 102 -50.62 -11.22 -28.18
N HIS A 103 -50.97 -9.93 -28.10
CA HIS A 103 -50.37 -8.68 -28.65
C HIS A 103 -50.45 -7.49 -27.66
N SER A 104 -49.75 -6.41 -28.03
CA SER A 104 -49.46 -5.16 -27.30
C SER A 104 -50.52 -4.03 -27.36
N VAL A 105 -50.76 -3.35 -26.23
CA VAL A 105 -51.11 -1.89 -26.05
C VAL A 105 -50.72 -1.50 -24.60
N GLY A 106 -50.26 -0.30 -24.21
CA GLY A 106 -49.75 0.86 -24.98
C GLY A 106 -49.82 2.22 -24.23
N SER A 107 -48.66 2.79 -23.82
CA SER A 107 -48.44 4.19 -23.35
C SER A 107 -49.03 4.62 -21.98
N PRO A 108 -48.60 5.78 -21.39
CA PRO A 108 -47.22 6.25 -21.16
C PRO A 108 -46.97 6.88 -19.76
N SER A 109 -45.74 6.86 -19.21
CA SER A 109 -45.33 7.86 -18.20
C SER A 109 -43.83 7.90 -17.86
N VAL A 110 -43.26 9.12 -17.97
CA VAL A 110 -42.24 9.75 -17.09
C VAL A 110 -40.88 9.05 -16.87
N GLY A 111 -39.81 9.79 -17.14
CA GLY A 111 -38.43 9.28 -17.08
C GLY A 111 -37.83 9.19 -15.67
N GLY A 112 -36.91 8.23 -15.50
CA GLY A 112 -36.08 8.07 -14.31
C GLY A 112 -34.65 7.65 -14.70
N SER A 113 -33.68 8.42 -14.22
CA SER A 113 -32.22 8.23 -14.20
C SER A 113 -31.60 7.02 -14.95
N LYS A 114 -30.87 7.28 -16.05
CA LYS A 114 -29.80 6.41 -16.51
C LYS A 114 -28.55 6.66 -15.65
N GLY A 115 -28.30 5.79 -14.66
CA GLY A 115 -27.10 5.85 -13.82
C GLY A 115 -26.37 4.52 -13.60
N GLY A 116 -26.96 3.39 -14.03
CA GLY A 116 -26.42 2.04 -13.75
C GLY A 116 -25.68 1.34 -14.90
N HIS A 117 -25.87 1.76 -16.16
CA HIS A 117 -25.27 1.05 -17.29
C HIS A 117 -23.83 1.51 -17.58
N ASP A 118 -23.56 2.82 -17.51
CA ASP A 118 -22.26 3.37 -17.89
C ASP A 118 -21.14 2.97 -16.92
N THR A 119 -21.42 2.96 -15.61
CA THR A 119 -20.46 2.52 -14.57
C THR A 119 -20.09 1.04 -14.68
N ILE A 120 -21.05 0.18 -15.04
CA ILE A 120 -20.78 -1.26 -15.26
C ILE A 120 -19.97 -1.46 -16.55
N HIS A 121 -20.31 -0.77 -17.64
CA HIS A 121 -19.51 -0.85 -18.87
C HIS A 121 -18.10 -0.28 -18.71
N GLN A 122 -17.93 0.78 -17.92
CA GLN A 122 -16.64 1.37 -17.61
C GLN A 122 -15.75 0.43 -16.78
N ALA A 123 -16.26 -0.13 -15.67
CA ALA A 123 -15.50 -1.09 -14.86
C ALA A 123 -15.11 -2.37 -15.62
N ILE A 124 -15.98 -2.86 -16.52
CA ILE A 124 -15.68 -3.99 -17.41
C ILE A 124 -14.63 -3.61 -18.49
N GLY A 125 -14.62 -2.35 -18.93
CA GLY A 125 -13.60 -1.81 -19.83
C GLY A 125 -12.23 -1.72 -19.15
N ASP A 126 -12.16 -1.03 -18.01
CA ASP A 126 -10.94 -0.82 -17.24
C ASP A 126 -10.26 -2.16 -16.86
N THR A 127 -11.05 -3.20 -16.53
CA THR A 127 -10.53 -4.55 -16.25
C THR A 127 -9.80 -5.16 -17.47
N LYS A 128 -10.36 -5.06 -18.67
CA LYS A 128 -9.76 -5.65 -19.89
C LYS A 128 -8.46 -4.97 -20.31
N ASP A 129 -8.35 -3.68 -20.06
CA ASP A 129 -7.14 -2.94 -20.36
C ASP A 129 -5.99 -3.33 -19.42
N ILE A 130 -6.28 -3.58 -18.14
CA ILE A 130 -5.32 -4.14 -17.16
C ILE A 130 -4.90 -5.57 -17.55
N GLU A 131 -5.85 -6.41 -17.98
CA GLU A 131 -5.58 -7.75 -18.50
C GLU A 131 -4.63 -7.73 -19.73
N ALA A 132 -4.89 -6.83 -20.68
CA ALA A 132 -4.06 -6.66 -21.88
C ALA A 132 -2.67 -6.09 -21.55
N PHE A 133 -2.60 -5.13 -20.63
CA PHE A 133 -1.36 -4.59 -20.08
C PHE A 133 -0.51 -5.70 -19.44
N TRP A 134 -1.11 -6.56 -18.61
CA TRP A 134 -0.41 -7.70 -18.02
C TRP A 134 0.07 -8.70 -19.08
N ALA A 135 -0.77 -9.06 -20.05
CA ALA A 135 -0.42 -10.01 -21.11
C ALA A 135 0.76 -9.54 -21.99
N LYS A 136 0.96 -8.21 -22.10
CA LYS A 136 2.16 -7.60 -22.69
C LYS A 136 3.37 -7.71 -21.77
N TRP A 137 3.26 -7.21 -20.54
CA TRP A 137 4.43 -7.06 -19.65
C TRP A 137 4.95 -8.38 -19.08
N SER A 138 4.08 -9.34 -18.76
CA SER A 138 4.48 -10.70 -18.39
C SER A 138 5.37 -11.37 -19.46
N ARG A 139 5.10 -11.13 -20.75
CA ARG A 139 5.97 -11.60 -21.84
C ARG A 139 7.33 -10.91 -21.83
N ALA A 140 7.37 -9.59 -21.71
CA ALA A 140 8.62 -8.83 -21.67
C ALA A 140 9.51 -9.24 -20.48
N ILE A 141 8.89 -9.48 -19.32
CA ILE A 141 9.51 -10.01 -18.09
C ILE A 141 10.08 -11.42 -18.36
N TYR A 142 9.26 -12.34 -18.88
CA TYR A 142 9.69 -13.72 -19.19
C TYR A 142 10.81 -13.78 -20.24
N GLU A 143 10.76 -12.96 -21.28
CA GLU A 143 11.79 -12.87 -22.32
C GLU A 143 13.11 -12.26 -21.83
N SER A 144 13.08 -11.61 -20.66
CA SER A 144 14.25 -10.97 -20.02
C SER A 144 14.66 -11.68 -18.74
N ARG A 145 14.05 -12.85 -18.44
CA ARG A 145 14.36 -13.64 -17.23
C ARG A 145 15.84 -14.00 -17.13
N PRO A 146 16.41 -14.10 -15.91
CA PRO A 146 17.73 -14.66 -15.66
C PRO A 146 17.95 -16.01 -16.37
N LYS A 147 19.13 -16.16 -16.99
CA LYS A 147 19.59 -17.39 -17.67
C LYS A 147 20.94 -17.87 -17.14
N VAL A 148 21.19 -17.59 -15.86
CA VAL A 148 22.42 -17.90 -15.12
C VAL A 148 22.07 -18.78 -13.91
N PRO A 149 23.04 -19.44 -13.26
CA PRO A 149 22.82 -20.08 -11.97
C PRO A 149 22.21 -19.09 -10.95
N LYS A 150 21.42 -19.62 -10.01
CA LYS A 150 20.86 -18.84 -8.91
C LYS A 150 21.95 -18.08 -8.14
N ILE A 151 21.60 -16.96 -7.53
CA ILE A 151 22.57 -16.18 -6.76
C ILE A 151 22.98 -16.97 -5.51
N ALA A 152 24.27 -17.27 -5.43
CA ALA A 152 24.89 -18.02 -4.34
C ALA A 152 25.64 -17.06 -3.40
N LEU A 153 25.42 -17.23 -2.09
CA LEU A 153 26.03 -16.40 -1.05
C LEU A 153 27.03 -17.23 -0.22
N GLY A 154 28.20 -16.65 0.04
CA GLY A 154 29.25 -17.22 0.88
C GLY A 154 29.05 -17.06 2.38
N GLY A 155 27.89 -16.56 2.80
CA GLY A 155 27.50 -16.21 4.16
C GLY A 155 26.16 -15.47 4.14
N ARG A 156 25.69 -15.00 5.29
CA ARG A 156 24.53 -14.10 5.38
C ARG A 156 24.99 -12.74 5.91
N ALA A 157 24.47 -11.66 5.34
CA ALA A 157 24.67 -10.32 5.87
C ALA A 157 24.04 -10.19 7.28
N HIS A 158 24.70 -9.43 8.15
CA HIS A 158 24.22 -9.18 9.50
C HIS A 158 23.33 -7.94 9.54
N THR A 159 22.10 -8.13 9.99
CA THR A 159 21.14 -7.06 10.30
C THR A 159 21.68 -6.20 11.44
N GLN A 160 21.91 -4.92 11.17
CA GLN A 160 22.46 -3.93 12.10
C GLN A 160 21.72 -2.60 11.90
N LYS A 161 21.67 -1.74 12.93
CA LYS A 161 21.22 -0.35 12.75
C LYS A 161 22.34 0.48 12.07
N PRO A 162 22.00 1.58 11.37
CA PRO A 162 23.00 2.56 10.95
C PRO A 162 23.81 3.11 12.12
N LYS A 163 25.00 3.68 11.85
CA LYS A 163 25.75 4.41 12.86
C LYS A 163 24.97 5.69 13.26
N GLU A 164 25.15 6.15 14.49
CA GLU A 164 24.58 7.43 14.93
C GLU A 164 25.06 8.58 14.04
N GLY A 165 24.14 9.46 13.62
CA GLY A 165 24.41 10.54 12.67
C GLY A 165 24.64 10.12 11.21
N GLN A 166 24.58 8.82 10.88
CA GLN A 166 24.77 8.35 9.50
C GLN A 166 23.53 8.62 8.65
N VAL A 167 23.63 9.56 7.70
CA VAL A 167 22.53 9.93 6.78
C VAL A 167 22.52 9.05 5.53
N SER A 168 23.69 8.74 4.95
CA SER A 168 23.81 7.91 3.74
C SER A 168 24.46 6.54 3.99
N ARG A 169 24.10 5.53 3.19
CA ARG A 169 24.70 4.18 3.24
C ARG A 169 26.01 4.13 2.44
N GLU A 170 26.99 3.44 3.01
CA GLU A 170 28.22 3.03 2.31
C GLU A 170 28.00 1.64 1.66
N PRO A 171 28.80 1.23 0.66
CA PRO A 171 28.82 -0.15 0.15
C PRO A 171 28.89 -1.19 1.28
N TYR A 172 28.04 -2.22 1.24
CA TYR A 172 28.14 -3.35 2.17
C TYR A 172 29.21 -4.34 1.70
N ARG A 173 29.66 -5.22 2.60
CA ARG A 173 30.57 -6.32 2.25
C ARG A 173 29.88 -7.23 1.23
N ASP A 174 30.56 -7.53 0.13
CA ASP A 174 30.04 -8.45 -0.86
C ASP A 174 30.17 -9.91 -0.38
N HIS A 175 29.05 -10.63 -0.40
CA HIS A 175 28.92 -12.03 -0.04
C HIS A 175 28.65 -12.93 -1.25
N LEU A 176 28.48 -12.37 -2.47
CA LEU A 176 28.18 -13.16 -3.67
C LEU A 176 29.33 -14.10 -4.05
N ARG A 177 28.96 -15.23 -4.68
CA ARG A 177 29.86 -16.29 -5.15
C ARG A 177 29.72 -16.62 -6.64
N ASN A 178 28.75 -16.02 -7.33
CA ASN A 178 28.58 -16.15 -8.78
C ASN A 178 29.78 -15.58 -9.54
N ALA A 179 30.02 -16.07 -10.75
CA ALA A 179 31.13 -15.61 -11.58
C ALA A 179 30.84 -14.22 -12.15
N GLU A 180 31.88 -13.49 -12.59
CA GLU A 180 31.70 -12.17 -13.22
C GLU A 180 30.83 -12.28 -14.48
N GLU A 181 30.96 -13.37 -15.21
CA GLU A 181 30.18 -13.70 -16.41
C GLU A 181 28.68 -13.83 -16.09
N ASP A 182 28.30 -14.37 -14.93
CA ASP A 182 26.90 -14.45 -14.50
C ASP A 182 26.32 -13.05 -14.25
N ILE A 183 27.10 -12.20 -13.56
CA ILE A 183 26.74 -10.81 -13.26
C ILE A 183 26.62 -10.00 -14.55
N ASP A 184 27.49 -10.24 -15.53
CA ASP A 184 27.43 -9.60 -16.84
C ASP A 184 26.22 -10.04 -17.66
N ILE A 185 25.84 -11.31 -17.64
CA ILE A 185 24.61 -11.79 -18.28
C ILE A 185 23.38 -11.16 -17.60
N LEU A 186 23.35 -11.07 -16.26
CA LEU A 186 22.29 -10.36 -15.54
C LEU A 186 22.22 -8.87 -15.92
N ARG A 187 23.36 -8.20 -16.05
CA ARG A 187 23.46 -6.80 -16.51
C ARG A 187 22.91 -6.61 -17.93
N LEU A 188 23.17 -7.55 -18.84
CA LEU A 188 22.65 -7.52 -20.21
C LEU A 188 21.13 -7.76 -20.27
N LEU A 189 20.62 -8.71 -19.47
CA LEU A 189 19.18 -9.00 -19.37
C LEU A 189 18.41 -7.86 -18.71
N HIS A 190 18.98 -7.27 -17.65
CA HIS A 190 18.45 -6.08 -16.99
C HIS A 190 18.36 -4.90 -17.97
N ARG A 191 19.45 -4.58 -18.66
CA ARG A 191 19.48 -3.51 -19.68
C ARG A 191 18.46 -3.75 -20.78
N LYS A 192 18.29 -4.99 -21.27
CA LYS A 192 17.25 -5.34 -22.25
C LYS A 192 15.85 -4.97 -21.74
N PHE A 193 15.54 -5.28 -20.48
CA PHE A 193 14.24 -4.94 -19.90
C PHE A 193 14.07 -3.42 -19.73
N VAL A 194 15.09 -2.72 -19.20
CA VAL A 194 15.10 -1.26 -19.03
C VAL A 194 14.92 -0.52 -20.36
N SER A 195 15.64 -0.88 -21.42
CA SER A 195 15.46 -0.27 -22.74
C SER A 195 14.08 -0.57 -23.35
N GLY A 196 13.40 -1.63 -22.91
CA GLY A 196 12.00 -1.88 -23.23
C GLY A 196 11.05 -0.90 -22.52
N LEU A 197 11.33 -0.53 -21.26
CA LEU A 197 10.60 0.49 -20.51
C LEU A 197 10.82 1.89 -21.11
N GLU A 198 12.07 2.26 -21.40
CA GLU A 198 12.45 3.54 -22.04
C GLU A 198 11.79 3.73 -23.40
N LYS A 199 11.58 2.65 -24.17
CA LYS A 199 10.89 2.70 -25.45
C LYS A 199 9.38 2.89 -25.32
N GLU A 200 8.76 2.39 -24.25
CA GLU A 200 7.31 2.48 -24.07
C GLU A 200 6.88 3.81 -23.44
N PHE A 201 7.53 4.20 -22.34
CA PHE A 201 7.06 5.25 -21.42
C PHE A 201 7.75 6.60 -21.61
N GLY A 202 8.49 6.74 -22.71
CA GLY A 202 9.25 7.94 -23.04
C GLY A 202 10.35 8.26 -22.04
N ASN A 203 10.99 9.40 -22.25
CA ASN A 203 11.97 9.98 -21.32
C ASN A 203 12.07 11.49 -21.58
N HIS A 204 11.30 12.28 -20.83
CA HIS A 204 11.49 13.74 -20.81
C HIS A 204 12.63 14.07 -19.85
N THR A 205 13.84 14.15 -20.39
CA THR A 205 14.95 14.80 -19.67
C THR A 205 14.66 16.29 -19.64
N SER A 206 14.42 16.86 -18.44
CA SER A 206 14.72 18.28 -18.25
C SER A 206 16.25 18.49 -18.29
N ASP A 207 16.70 19.69 -18.65
CA ASP A 207 18.12 19.96 -18.88
C ASP A 207 18.92 20.09 -17.57
N GLY A 208 20.02 19.33 -17.45
CA GLY A 208 20.93 19.35 -16.30
C GLY A 208 21.63 18.00 -16.04
N GLU A 209 22.76 18.01 -15.31
CA GLU A 209 23.69 16.86 -15.26
C GLU A 209 23.34 15.75 -14.25
N GLN A 210 22.28 15.88 -13.44
CA GLN A 210 21.82 14.83 -12.51
C GLN A 210 20.28 14.75 -12.41
N GLN A 211 19.57 14.89 -13.53
CA GLN A 211 18.09 14.97 -13.53
C GLN A 211 17.40 13.72 -12.96
N GLU A 212 16.50 13.95 -12.00
CA GLU A 212 15.39 13.05 -11.71
C GLU A 212 14.45 12.96 -12.94
N ARG A 213 13.96 11.77 -13.28
CA ARG A 213 13.07 11.50 -14.42
C ARG A 213 11.64 11.28 -13.94
N GLN A 214 10.69 11.91 -14.63
CA GLN A 214 9.28 11.51 -14.61
C GLN A 214 9.03 10.62 -15.84
N TRP A 215 8.32 9.51 -15.63
CA TRP A 215 8.05 8.51 -16.67
C TRP A 215 6.57 8.58 -17.07
N GLU A 216 6.24 8.59 -18.36
CA GLU A 216 4.83 8.64 -18.76
C GLU A 216 4.13 7.34 -18.34
N GLY A 217 3.03 7.45 -17.62
CA GLY A 217 2.21 6.29 -17.24
C GLY A 217 1.25 5.85 -18.34
N SER A 218 0.20 5.12 -17.95
CA SER A 218 -0.86 4.68 -18.86
C SER A 218 -2.22 5.15 -18.34
N GLY A 219 -3.07 5.68 -19.23
CA GLY A 219 -4.41 6.16 -18.92
C GLY A 219 -5.44 5.07 -18.56
N ILE A 220 -5.01 3.81 -18.47
CA ILE A 220 -5.83 2.67 -18.01
C ILE A 220 -6.04 2.71 -16.49
N PHE A 221 -5.14 3.35 -15.74
CA PHE A 221 -5.21 3.49 -14.29
C PHE A 221 -5.84 4.83 -13.91
N LYS A 222 -6.78 4.86 -12.97
CA LYS A 222 -7.61 6.04 -12.68
C LYS A 222 -7.95 6.16 -11.19
N GLY A 223 -7.89 7.38 -10.67
CA GLY A 223 -8.33 7.71 -9.31
C GLY A 223 -7.34 7.29 -8.23
N LYS A 224 -7.74 7.54 -6.97
CA LYS A 224 -6.91 7.31 -5.79
C LYS A 224 -7.49 6.17 -4.94
N GLY A 225 -6.66 5.28 -4.43
CA GLY A 225 -7.13 4.16 -3.62
C GLY A 225 -6.03 3.44 -2.84
N VAL A 226 -6.47 2.51 -1.98
CA VAL A 226 -5.60 1.66 -1.17
C VAL A 226 -5.59 0.26 -1.78
N VAL A 227 -4.43 -0.40 -1.74
CA VAL A 227 -4.25 -1.76 -2.23
C VAL A 227 -3.65 -2.61 -1.13
N MET A 228 -4.23 -3.79 -0.90
CA MET A 228 -3.78 -4.74 0.10
C MET A 228 -3.70 -6.14 -0.50
N VAL A 229 -2.86 -7.00 0.07
CA VAL A 229 -2.91 -8.44 -0.20
C VAL A 229 -3.61 -9.13 0.98
N GLY A 230 -4.61 -9.95 0.68
CA GLY A 230 -5.41 -10.73 1.63
C GLY A 230 -5.48 -12.21 1.24
N GLY A 231 -6.46 -12.92 1.79
CA GLY A 231 -6.52 -14.39 1.76
C GLY A 231 -6.11 -15.00 3.11
N GLY A 232 -6.65 -16.17 3.45
CA GLY A 232 -6.35 -16.92 4.67
C GLY A 232 -6.16 -16.08 5.94
N GLU A 233 -5.03 -16.29 6.62
CA GLU A 233 -4.62 -15.60 7.85
C GLU A 233 -4.51 -14.06 7.72
N TYR A 234 -4.44 -13.53 6.50
CA TYR A 234 -4.25 -12.09 6.22
C TYR A 234 -5.58 -11.33 6.18
N PHE A 235 -6.73 -12.01 6.07
CA PHE A 235 -8.04 -11.32 6.11
C PHE A 235 -8.29 -10.64 7.46
N GLY A 236 -7.96 -11.29 8.58
CA GLY A 236 -8.15 -10.74 9.92
C GLY A 236 -7.48 -9.37 10.09
N PRO A 237 -6.14 -9.26 9.93
CA PRO A 237 -5.43 -7.99 10.03
C PRO A 237 -5.93 -6.96 8.99
N ALA A 238 -6.16 -7.38 7.74
CA ALA A 238 -6.63 -6.47 6.70
C ALA A 238 -7.98 -5.82 7.05
N ILE A 239 -8.90 -6.57 7.66
CA ILE A 239 -10.19 -6.04 8.14
C ILE A 239 -9.98 -5.00 9.26
N ILE A 240 -9.05 -5.24 10.19
CA ILE A 240 -8.70 -4.27 11.23
C ILE A 240 -8.09 -3.00 10.62
N SER A 241 -7.16 -3.14 9.68
CA SER A 241 -6.53 -1.99 9.00
C SER A 241 -7.55 -1.18 8.17
N ILE A 242 -8.47 -1.84 7.46
CA ILE A 242 -9.56 -1.18 6.73
C ILE A 242 -10.52 -0.45 7.68
N HIS A 243 -10.90 -1.06 8.81
CA HIS A 243 -11.73 -0.38 9.81
C HIS A 243 -11.03 0.82 10.44
N MET A 244 -9.73 0.73 10.72
CA MET A 244 -8.93 1.86 11.19
C MET A 244 -8.85 2.98 10.15
N LEU A 245 -8.65 2.65 8.86
CA LEU A 245 -8.74 3.59 7.74
C LEU A 245 -10.10 4.31 7.68
N ARG A 246 -11.20 3.61 7.99
CA ARG A 246 -12.54 4.25 8.10
C ARG A 246 -12.67 5.11 9.36
N ARG A 247 -12.06 4.72 10.49
CA ARG A 247 -12.01 5.56 11.70
C ARG A 247 -11.30 6.89 11.43
N THR A 248 -10.26 6.96 10.59
CA THR A 248 -9.63 8.24 10.20
C THR A 248 -10.51 9.16 9.34
N GLY A 249 -11.77 8.78 9.05
CA GLY A 249 -12.66 9.49 8.14
C GLY A 249 -12.38 9.27 6.65
N SER A 250 -11.43 8.39 6.29
CA SER A 250 -11.06 8.18 4.90
C SER A 250 -12.13 7.40 4.14
N ASN A 251 -12.55 7.94 2.99
CA ASN A 251 -13.46 7.27 2.05
C ASN A 251 -12.73 6.66 0.83
N LEU A 252 -11.39 6.55 0.88
CA LEU A 252 -10.61 5.94 -0.19
C LEU A 252 -11.07 4.49 -0.43
N PRO A 253 -11.38 4.08 -1.67
CA PRO A 253 -11.74 2.71 -1.99
C PRO A 253 -10.53 1.78 -1.82
N VAL A 254 -10.79 0.51 -1.45
CA VAL A 254 -9.74 -0.48 -1.18
C VAL A 254 -9.86 -1.69 -2.09
N GLU A 255 -8.78 -2.03 -2.79
CA GLU A 255 -8.64 -3.30 -3.51
C GLU A 255 -7.89 -4.32 -2.66
N VAL A 256 -8.59 -5.37 -2.23
CA VAL A 256 -8.00 -6.50 -1.49
C VAL A 256 -7.69 -7.62 -2.47
N PHE A 257 -6.43 -7.72 -2.90
CA PHE A 257 -5.99 -8.77 -3.80
C PHE A 257 -5.87 -10.09 -3.06
N VAL A 258 -6.62 -11.10 -3.50
CA VAL A 258 -6.45 -12.50 -3.08
C VAL A 258 -5.71 -13.27 -4.19
N PRO A 259 -4.83 -14.24 -3.86
CA PRO A 259 -3.99 -14.88 -4.88
C PRO A 259 -4.78 -15.61 -5.98
N ASP A 260 -5.78 -16.41 -5.60
CA ASP A 260 -6.65 -17.13 -6.52
C ASP A 260 -8.02 -17.45 -5.90
N GLU A 261 -8.86 -18.23 -6.61
CA GLU A 261 -10.22 -18.56 -6.21
C GLU A 261 -10.32 -19.35 -4.89
N SER A 262 -9.28 -20.09 -4.49
CA SER A 262 -9.28 -20.84 -3.22
C SER A 262 -9.16 -19.94 -2.00
N GLU A 263 -8.60 -18.74 -2.18
CA GLU A 263 -8.46 -17.68 -1.17
C GLU A 263 -9.61 -16.66 -1.22
N TYR A 264 -10.59 -16.84 -2.13
CA TYR A 264 -11.73 -15.94 -2.27
C TYR A 264 -12.91 -16.37 -1.39
N GLU A 265 -13.13 -15.66 -0.29
CA GLU A 265 -14.27 -15.89 0.61
C GLU A 265 -15.49 -15.06 0.21
N GLU A 266 -16.47 -15.67 -0.48
CA GLU A 266 -17.61 -14.95 -1.06
C GLU A 266 -18.41 -14.11 -0.03
N ALA A 267 -18.73 -14.68 1.13
CA ALA A 267 -19.49 -13.98 2.18
C ALA A 267 -18.75 -12.75 2.71
N LEU A 268 -17.42 -12.86 2.89
CA LEU A 268 -16.57 -11.76 3.34
C LEU A 268 -16.43 -10.70 2.22
N CYS A 269 -16.04 -11.13 1.02
CA CYS A 269 -15.71 -10.27 -0.10
C CYS A 269 -16.90 -9.54 -0.72
N LYS A 270 -18.06 -10.22 -0.91
CA LYS A 270 -19.24 -9.58 -1.53
C LYS A 270 -20.10 -8.80 -0.54
N ASN A 271 -20.14 -9.20 0.74
CA ASN A 271 -21.11 -8.65 1.71
C ASN A 271 -20.47 -7.81 2.81
N TYR A 272 -19.35 -8.25 3.41
CA TYR A 272 -18.76 -7.55 4.54
C TYR A 272 -17.81 -6.43 4.09
N LEU A 273 -16.73 -6.77 3.37
CA LEU A 273 -15.74 -5.81 2.88
C LEU A 273 -16.38 -4.73 1.98
N LYS A 274 -17.38 -5.11 1.17
CA LYS A 274 -18.15 -4.17 0.34
C LYS A 274 -18.80 -3.03 1.14
N LYS A 275 -19.27 -3.28 2.37
CA LYS A 275 -19.84 -2.23 3.25
C LYS A 275 -18.77 -1.27 3.75
N LEU A 276 -17.52 -1.72 3.82
CA LEU A 276 -16.36 -0.90 4.18
C LEU A 276 -15.74 -0.19 2.95
N GLY A 277 -16.42 -0.15 1.79
CA GLY A 277 -15.85 0.43 0.57
C GLY A 277 -14.62 -0.32 0.06
N ALA A 278 -14.53 -1.63 0.34
CA ALA A 278 -13.46 -2.50 -0.10
C ALA A 278 -14.01 -3.62 -1.00
N HIS A 279 -13.29 -3.99 -2.06
CA HIS A 279 -13.64 -5.13 -2.91
C HIS A 279 -12.46 -6.06 -3.12
N CYS A 280 -12.73 -7.37 -3.13
CA CYS A 280 -11.71 -8.36 -3.39
C CYS A 280 -11.44 -8.50 -4.90
N VAL A 281 -10.16 -8.52 -5.28
CA VAL A 281 -9.68 -8.78 -6.64
C VAL A 281 -8.98 -10.13 -6.65
N VAL A 282 -9.43 -11.08 -7.48
CA VAL A 282 -8.77 -12.39 -7.61
C VAL A 282 -7.64 -12.27 -8.61
N LEU A 283 -6.39 -12.28 -8.12
CA LEU A 283 -5.20 -12.00 -8.91
C LEU A 283 -5.05 -12.98 -10.09
N SER A 284 -5.25 -14.27 -9.86
CA SER A 284 -5.16 -15.30 -10.91
C SER A 284 -6.01 -15.01 -12.15
N ARG A 285 -7.21 -14.42 -11.99
CA ARG A 285 -8.09 -14.07 -13.12
C ARG A 285 -7.43 -13.10 -14.10
N ILE A 286 -6.59 -12.19 -13.61
CA ILE A 286 -5.79 -11.27 -14.42
C ILE A 286 -4.55 -11.99 -14.96
N LEU A 287 -3.87 -12.79 -14.13
CA LEU A 287 -2.65 -13.51 -14.51
C LEU A 287 -2.87 -14.48 -15.68
N ASP A 288 -3.98 -15.23 -15.65
CA ASP A 288 -4.40 -16.24 -16.63
C ASP A 288 -4.72 -15.66 -18.02
N LYS A 289 -4.72 -14.34 -18.19
CA LYS A 289 -4.86 -13.70 -19.51
C LYS A 289 -3.55 -13.64 -20.29
N SER A 290 -2.42 -13.90 -19.64
CA SER A 290 -1.16 -14.06 -20.34
C SER A 290 -1.06 -15.43 -21.03
N LYS A 291 -0.28 -15.48 -22.12
CA LYS A 291 0.17 -16.76 -22.69
C LYS A 291 1.28 -17.41 -21.85
N ILE A 292 1.96 -16.63 -21.01
CA ILE A 292 2.96 -17.12 -20.07
C ILE A 292 2.23 -17.60 -18.83
N LYS A 293 2.42 -18.85 -18.44
CA LYS A 293 1.79 -19.38 -17.21
C LYS A 293 2.38 -18.71 -15.97
N VAL A 294 1.61 -17.89 -15.27
CA VAL A 294 2.03 -17.22 -14.02
C VAL A 294 1.12 -17.65 -12.88
N SER A 295 1.62 -18.43 -11.93
CA SER A 295 0.84 -18.90 -10.78
C SER A 295 1.74 -19.38 -9.63
N GLN A 296 1.14 -19.87 -8.54
CA GLN A 296 1.87 -20.51 -7.44
C GLN A 296 2.32 -21.96 -7.72
N LYS A 297 1.78 -22.57 -8.78
CA LYS A 297 1.97 -24.00 -9.06
C LYS A 297 3.35 -24.30 -9.65
N ASP A 298 3.81 -25.53 -9.50
CA ASP A 298 5.12 -25.98 -10.00
C ASP A 298 5.19 -26.07 -11.54
N ASP A 299 4.05 -26.09 -12.25
CA ASP A 299 3.99 -26.04 -13.71
C ASP A 299 3.99 -24.61 -14.29
N ALA A 300 4.15 -23.59 -13.44
CA ALA A 300 4.23 -22.19 -13.84
C ALA A 300 5.56 -21.87 -14.54
N GLU A 301 5.48 -21.06 -15.61
CA GLU A 301 6.65 -20.49 -16.28
C GLU A 301 7.26 -19.31 -15.50
N LEU A 302 6.42 -18.58 -14.76
CA LEU A 302 6.82 -17.61 -13.74
C LEU A 302 6.13 -17.98 -12.43
N LYS A 303 6.88 -18.54 -11.49
CA LYS A 303 6.34 -18.98 -10.19
C LYS A 303 6.26 -17.80 -9.21
N ILE A 304 5.05 -17.55 -8.71
CA ILE A 304 4.71 -16.47 -7.76
C ILE A 304 4.22 -17.12 -6.47
N THR A 305 4.82 -16.85 -5.32
CA THR A 305 4.40 -17.47 -4.05
C THR A 305 4.03 -16.45 -2.98
N HIS A 306 4.99 -15.64 -2.54
CA HIS A 306 4.85 -14.85 -1.31
C HIS A 306 5.01 -13.34 -1.57
N TYR A 307 6.14 -12.73 -1.21
CA TYR A 307 6.38 -11.28 -1.32
C TYR A 307 6.14 -10.69 -2.73
N GLN A 308 6.27 -11.51 -3.77
CA GLN A 308 5.92 -11.18 -5.15
C GLN A 308 4.48 -10.65 -5.33
N LEU A 309 3.53 -11.16 -4.56
CA LEU A 309 2.10 -10.84 -4.67
C LEU A 309 1.83 -9.33 -4.49
N LYS A 310 2.54 -8.67 -3.57
CA LYS A 310 2.35 -7.23 -3.31
C LYS A 310 2.72 -6.38 -4.51
N SER A 311 3.83 -6.71 -5.18
CA SER A 311 4.26 -5.99 -6.39
C SER A 311 3.27 -6.16 -7.54
N LEU A 312 2.67 -7.35 -7.68
CA LEU A 312 1.64 -7.62 -8.68
C LEU A 312 0.31 -6.93 -8.35
N ALA A 313 -0.13 -6.97 -7.09
CA ALA A 313 -1.32 -6.25 -6.63
C ALA A 313 -1.17 -4.74 -6.85
N LEU A 314 -0.02 -4.16 -6.47
CA LEU A 314 0.28 -2.75 -6.70
C LEU A 314 0.34 -2.40 -8.19
N LEU A 315 0.94 -3.24 -9.03
CA LEU A 315 0.99 -3.01 -10.48
C LEU A 315 -0.40 -3.11 -11.13
N LEU A 316 -1.19 -4.12 -10.77
CA LEU A 316 -2.43 -4.50 -11.47
C LEU A 316 -3.71 -3.94 -10.83
N SER A 317 -3.60 -3.17 -9.75
CA SER A 317 -4.72 -2.39 -9.20
C SER A 317 -5.25 -1.33 -10.17
N SER A 318 -6.52 -0.97 -10.05
CA SER A 318 -7.18 -0.02 -10.96
C SER A 318 -6.74 1.45 -10.76
N TYR A 319 -6.20 1.78 -9.59
CA TYR A 319 -5.88 3.16 -9.20
C TYR A 319 -4.63 3.75 -9.87
N SER A 320 -4.66 5.04 -10.18
CA SER A 320 -3.49 5.81 -10.64
C SER A 320 -2.62 6.26 -9.47
N ASP A 321 -3.22 6.74 -8.39
CA ASP A 321 -2.54 7.05 -7.13
C ASP A 321 -2.83 5.94 -6.12
N VAL A 322 -1.80 5.22 -5.70
CA VAL A 322 -1.96 4.01 -4.90
C VAL A 322 -1.20 4.12 -3.60
N LEU A 323 -1.85 3.74 -2.50
CA LEU A 323 -1.20 3.39 -1.26
C LEU A 323 -1.25 1.86 -1.13
N LEU A 324 -0.14 1.19 -1.38
CA LEU A 324 0.04 -0.20 -0.97
C LEU A 324 0.12 -0.24 0.56
N LEU A 325 -0.63 -1.15 1.19
CA LEU A 325 -0.52 -1.50 2.61
C LEU A 325 -0.44 -3.02 2.76
N ASP A 326 0.44 -3.48 3.64
CA ASP A 326 0.35 -4.82 4.21
C ASP A 326 -0.90 -4.94 5.10
N SER A 327 -1.39 -6.17 5.25
CA SER A 327 -2.57 -6.49 6.08
C SER A 327 -2.49 -5.92 7.51
N ASP A 328 -1.27 -5.82 8.03
CA ASP A 328 -0.88 -5.44 9.38
C ASP A 328 -0.18 -4.07 9.45
N SER A 329 -0.15 -3.31 8.35
CA SER A 329 0.18 -1.88 8.36
C SER A 329 -1.10 -1.05 8.50
N ILE A 330 -1.26 -0.43 9.67
CA ILE A 330 -2.49 0.26 10.08
C ILE A 330 -2.32 1.78 9.90
N PRO A 331 -3.11 2.46 9.05
CA PRO A 331 -3.11 3.91 8.95
C PRO A 331 -3.78 4.53 10.18
N VAL A 332 -3.20 5.62 10.69
CA VAL A 332 -3.74 6.38 11.84
C VAL A 332 -4.16 7.82 11.47
N LEU A 333 -3.99 8.23 10.22
CA LEU A 333 -4.46 9.50 9.63
C LEU A 333 -5.04 9.20 8.23
N ASP A 334 -5.93 10.05 7.71
CA ASP A 334 -6.50 9.88 6.35
C ASP A 334 -5.43 10.04 5.25
N PRO A 335 -5.12 8.99 4.47
CA PRO A 335 -4.09 9.07 3.43
C PRO A 335 -4.42 10.07 2.30
N LEU A 336 -5.70 10.39 2.05
CA LEU A 336 -6.05 11.37 1.02
C LEU A 336 -5.50 12.76 1.39
N LEU A 337 -5.89 13.25 2.57
CA LEU A 337 -5.52 14.57 3.07
C LEU A 337 -4.07 14.66 3.56
N ASN A 338 -3.46 13.54 3.95
CA ASN A 338 -2.15 13.54 4.61
C ASN A 338 -1.01 13.00 3.72
N ILE A 339 -1.31 12.25 2.65
CA ILE A 339 -0.32 11.78 1.65
C ILE A 339 -0.66 12.31 0.26
N PHE A 340 -1.83 11.99 -0.30
CA PHE A 340 -2.07 12.22 -1.73
C PHE A 340 -2.30 13.67 -2.15
N GLU A 341 -2.71 14.55 -1.24
CA GLU A 341 -2.93 15.98 -1.49
C GLU A 341 -1.81 16.89 -0.94
N THR A 342 -0.75 16.32 -0.39
CA THR A 342 0.34 17.04 0.28
C THR A 342 1.69 16.87 -0.40
N GLU A 343 2.61 17.78 -0.12
CA GLU A 343 4.03 17.53 -0.38
C GLU A 343 4.62 16.61 0.69
N PRO A 344 5.60 15.76 0.36
CA PRO A 344 6.31 15.66 -0.93
C PRO A 344 5.65 14.75 -1.99
N TYR A 345 4.46 14.18 -1.76
CA TYR A 345 3.85 13.25 -2.72
C TYR A 345 3.51 13.93 -4.04
N LYS A 346 2.95 15.14 -4.00
CA LYS A 346 2.53 15.88 -5.20
C LYS A 346 3.67 16.20 -6.15
N SER A 347 4.85 16.58 -5.64
CA SER A 347 6.04 16.82 -6.49
C SER A 347 6.82 15.55 -6.85
N LYS A 348 6.92 14.55 -5.94
CA LYS A 348 7.79 13.37 -6.13
C LYS A 348 7.09 12.12 -6.65
N GLY A 349 5.78 12.00 -6.53
CA GLY A 349 4.96 10.89 -7.02
C GLY A 349 5.25 9.50 -6.42
N MET A 350 6.25 9.35 -5.54
CA MET A 350 6.55 8.11 -4.82
C MET A 350 7.06 8.41 -3.41
N ILE A 351 6.51 7.76 -2.39
CA ILE A 351 6.92 7.90 -0.98
C ILE A 351 7.30 6.52 -0.42
N ILE A 352 8.50 6.41 0.12
CA ILE A 352 9.05 5.17 0.70
C ILE A 352 9.40 5.40 2.18
N TRP A 353 9.01 4.46 3.05
CA TRP A 353 9.26 4.51 4.49
C TRP A 353 10.50 3.70 4.91
N PRO A 354 11.10 3.99 6.09
CA PRO A 354 12.28 3.27 6.57
C PRO A 354 11.95 2.01 7.34
N ASP A 355 12.79 1.01 7.19
CA ASP A 355 13.02 -0.05 8.16
C ASP A 355 14.04 0.44 9.23
N TYR A 356 14.18 -0.27 10.34
CA TYR A 356 15.15 0.03 11.40
C TYR A 356 16.61 -0.18 10.99
N TRP A 357 16.81 -1.08 10.01
CA TRP A 357 18.12 -1.66 9.73
C TRP A 357 18.87 -0.87 8.65
N ARG A 358 20.20 -0.96 8.65
CA ARG A 358 21.04 -0.55 7.52
C ARG A 358 20.77 -1.49 6.34
N SER A 359 20.75 -0.95 5.12
CA SER A 359 20.71 -1.82 3.93
C SER A 359 22.02 -2.60 3.73
N THR A 360 21.90 -3.71 3.02
CA THR A 360 22.91 -4.78 2.92
C THR A 360 23.06 -5.27 1.48
N GLU A 361 22.71 -4.43 0.50
CA GLU A 361 22.80 -4.77 -0.92
C GLU A 361 24.25 -5.05 -1.35
N SER A 362 24.41 -6.01 -2.26
CA SER A 362 25.71 -6.23 -2.90
C SER A 362 26.02 -5.06 -3.84
N PRO A 363 27.25 -4.52 -3.84
CA PRO A 363 27.69 -3.53 -4.83
C PRO A 363 27.50 -3.99 -6.28
N ARG A 364 27.49 -5.30 -6.53
CA ARG A 364 27.23 -5.91 -7.85
C ARG A 364 25.83 -5.64 -8.38
N TYR A 365 24.83 -5.43 -7.51
CA TYR A 365 23.49 -5.03 -7.96
C TYR A 365 23.54 -3.70 -8.73
N TRP A 366 24.33 -2.72 -8.29
CA TRP A 366 24.44 -1.44 -8.98
C TRP A 366 25.16 -1.54 -10.34
N GLN A 367 26.09 -2.49 -10.48
CA GLN A 367 26.70 -2.85 -11.77
C GLN A 367 25.66 -3.48 -12.72
N ILE A 368 24.81 -4.39 -12.22
CA ILE A 368 23.68 -4.96 -12.97
C ILE A 368 22.71 -3.86 -13.41
N ALA A 369 22.40 -2.93 -12.50
CA ALA A 369 21.55 -1.76 -12.76
C ALA A 369 22.20 -0.67 -13.64
N GLY A 370 23.41 -0.93 -14.17
CA GLY A 370 24.09 -0.03 -15.11
C GLY A 370 24.63 1.27 -14.51
N LYS A 371 24.74 1.38 -13.17
CA LYS A 371 25.41 2.53 -12.54
C LYS A 371 26.94 2.35 -12.64
N PRO A 372 27.70 3.44 -12.88
CA PRO A 372 29.17 3.37 -12.95
C PRO A 372 29.78 3.07 -11.57
N ASP A 373 29.19 3.64 -10.52
CA ASP A 373 29.64 3.57 -9.13
C ASP A 373 28.47 3.25 -8.19
N PHE A 374 28.79 2.91 -6.94
CA PHE A 374 27.78 2.79 -5.88
C PHE A 374 27.14 4.17 -5.59
N PRO A 375 25.81 4.34 -5.66
CA PRO A 375 25.18 5.65 -5.50
C PRO A 375 25.33 6.22 -4.08
N SER A 376 26.03 7.35 -3.94
CA SER A 376 26.40 7.94 -2.65
C SER A 376 25.27 8.64 -1.89
N PHE A 377 24.16 8.95 -2.57
CA PHE A 377 22.98 9.63 -2.02
C PHE A 377 21.97 8.66 -1.37
N LEU A 378 22.24 7.35 -1.37
CA LEU A 378 21.31 6.37 -0.82
C LEU A 378 21.16 6.52 0.70
N PRO A 379 19.94 6.46 1.26
CA PRO A 379 19.70 6.62 2.69
C PRO A 379 20.36 5.52 3.52
N ALA A 380 20.83 5.83 4.73
CA ALA A 380 21.51 4.86 5.58
C ALA A 380 20.65 3.63 5.94
N THR A 381 19.34 3.82 6.14
CA THR A 381 18.38 2.74 6.41
C THR A 381 17.93 2.02 5.14
N ALA A 382 17.67 0.72 5.30
CA ALA A 382 16.84 -0.07 4.41
C ALA A 382 15.42 0.53 4.31
N SER A 383 14.73 0.21 3.23
CA SER A 383 13.34 0.59 3.00
C SER A 383 12.41 -0.44 3.63
N GLU A 384 11.19 -0.01 3.93
CA GLU A 384 10.08 -0.88 4.28
C GLU A 384 9.03 -0.87 3.15
N ALA A 385 8.40 -2.01 2.88
CA ALA A 385 7.34 -2.18 1.89
C ALA A 385 5.99 -2.62 2.49
N GLY A 386 5.87 -2.68 3.82
CA GLY A 386 4.57 -2.72 4.50
C GLY A 386 3.68 -1.51 4.18
N GLN A 387 4.26 -0.42 3.67
CA GLN A 387 3.51 0.58 2.92
C GLN A 387 4.38 1.31 1.88
N LEU A 388 3.73 1.70 0.78
CA LEU A 388 4.33 2.46 -0.32
C LEU A 388 3.25 3.31 -1.00
N ALA A 389 3.47 4.63 -1.10
CA ALA A 389 2.59 5.49 -1.90
C ALA A 389 3.23 5.72 -3.27
N VAL A 390 2.50 5.54 -4.36
CA VAL A 390 3.01 5.70 -5.73
C VAL A 390 1.94 6.16 -6.72
N ASN A 391 2.33 7.11 -7.57
CA ASN A 391 1.56 7.59 -8.71
C ASN A 391 2.00 6.85 -9.98
N LYS A 392 1.18 5.91 -10.45
CA LYS A 392 1.41 5.16 -11.71
C LYS A 392 1.44 6.05 -12.95
N ALA A 393 0.82 7.24 -12.93
CA ALA A 393 0.89 8.16 -14.06
C ALA A 393 2.30 8.75 -14.27
N THR A 394 3.17 8.69 -13.25
CA THR A 394 4.57 9.16 -13.30
C THR A 394 5.62 8.07 -13.01
N HIS A 395 5.20 6.89 -12.51
CA HIS A 395 6.08 5.83 -11.99
C HIS A 395 5.78 4.41 -12.50
N LEU A 396 5.06 4.25 -13.62
CA LEU A 396 4.74 2.91 -14.14
C LEU A 396 5.99 2.11 -14.55
N ALA A 397 7.00 2.78 -15.12
CA ALA A 397 8.28 2.15 -15.48
C ALA A 397 9.06 1.62 -14.26
N PRO A 398 9.34 2.39 -13.19
CA PRO A 398 9.99 1.85 -11.99
C PRO A 398 9.12 0.81 -11.26
N LEU A 399 7.80 0.90 -11.31
CA LEU A 399 6.92 -0.13 -10.74
C LEU A 399 6.99 -1.46 -11.51
N LEU A 400 7.07 -1.41 -12.85
CA LEU A 400 7.33 -2.60 -13.69
C LEU A 400 8.72 -3.20 -13.43
N LEU A 401 9.75 -2.37 -13.23
CA LEU A 401 11.08 -2.84 -12.88
C LEU A 401 11.13 -3.46 -11.47
N ALA A 402 10.46 -2.87 -10.49
CA ALA A 402 10.29 -3.46 -9.16
C ALA A 402 9.52 -4.79 -9.24
N THR A 403 8.49 -4.89 -10.09
CA THR A 403 7.75 -6.14 -10.34
C THR A 403 8.67 -7.21 -10.97
N TYR A 404 9.48 -6.85 -11.96
CA TYR A 404 10.49 -7.74 -12.55
C TYR A 404 11.51 -8.23 -11.48
N TYR A 405 11.99 -7.35 -10.60
CA TYR A 405 12.84 -7.75 -9.47
C TYR A 405 12.15 -8.71 -8.51
N ASN A 406 10.88 -8.48 -8.19
CA ASN A 406 10.12 -9.35 -7.30
C ASN A 406 9.89 -10.73 -7.92
N ILE A 407 9.45 -10.79 -9.18
CA ILE A 407 9.21 -12.07 -9.89
C ILE A 407 10.46 -12.94 -9.88
N PHE A 408 11.63 -12.37 -10.15
CA PHE A 408 12.93 -13.06 -10.07
C PHE A 408 13.62 -12.87 -8.70
N GLY A 409 12.86 -12.51 -7.67
CA GLY A 409 13.35 -12.14 -6.35
C GLY A 409 14.01 -13.29 -5.61
N PRO A 410 13.28 -14.40 -5.30
CA PRO A 410 13.76 -15.46 -4.42
C PRO A 410 15.13 -16.03 -4.79
N ASP A 411 15.39 -16.18 -6.09
CA ASP A 411 16.59 -16.81 -6.63
C ASP A 411 17.67 -15.82 -7.11
N TYR A 412 17.34 -14.54 -7.32
CA TYR A 412 18.25 -13.55 -7.90
C TYR A 412 18.23 -12.19 -7.18
N TYR A 413 17.13 -11.42 -7.28
CA TYR A 413 17.16 -10.02 -6.85
C TYR A 413 17.07 -9.83 -5.32
N TYR A 414 16.38 -10.72 -4.59
CA TYR A 414 16.34 -10.65 -3.12
C TYR A 414 17.72 -10.92 -2.49
N PRO A 415 18.49 -11.98 -2.84
CA PRO A 415 19.84 -12.15 -2.34
C PRO A 415 20.84 -11.10 -2.87
N LEU A 416 20.62 -10.50 -4.05
CA LEU A 416 21.39 -9.34 -4.50
C LEU A 416 21.16 -8.09 -3.62
N LEU A 417 19.91 -7.82 -3.24
CA LEU A 417 19.51 -6.59 -2.52
C LEU A 417 19.59 -6.73 -1.00
N SER A 418 19.65 -7.94 -0.43
CA SER A 418 19.67 -8.14 1.03
C SER A 418 20.69 -9.17 1.51
N GLN A 419 21.38 -9.90 0.62
CA GLN A 419 22.46 -10.83 0.95
C GLN A 419 22.15 -11.81 2.13
N GLY A 420 20.91 -12.28 2.24
CA GLY A 420 20.45 -13.20 3.28
C GLY A 420 20.17 -12.57 4.65
N ALA A 421 20.11 -11.25 4.76
CA ALA A 421 19.75 -10.53 5.99
C ALA A 421 18.29 -10.78 6.42
N LEU A 422 17.97 -10.46 7.69
CA LEU A 422 16.62 -10.59 8.22
C LEU A 422 15.62 -9.69 7.47
N GLY A 423 14.46 -10.24 7.13
CA GLY A 423 13.46 -9.54 6.32
C GLY A 423 13.88 -9.33 4.86
N GLN A 424 14.68 -10.25 4.29
CA GLN A 424 14.94 -10.31 2.85
C GLN A 424 13.63 -10.60 2.10
N GLY A 425 13.31 -9.76 1.11
CA GLY A 425 12.10 -9.86 0.31
C GLY A 425 11.95 -8.67 -0.64
N ASP A 426 10.70 -8.24 -0.82
CA ASP A 426 10.26 -7.14 -1.67
C ASP A 426 10.80 -5.76 -1.26
N LYS A 427 11.08 -5.53 0.02
CA LYS A 427 11.28 -4.17 0.59
C LYS A 427 12.29 -3.26 -0.12
N GLU A 428 13.45 -3.79 -0.53
CA GLU A 428 14.45 -2.97 -1.25
C GLU A 428 14.12 -2.76 -2.73
N THR A 429 13.25 -3.59 -3.33
CA THR A 429 13.05 -3.63 -4.79
C THR A 429 12.50 -2.32 -5.36
N PHE A 430 11.61 -1.64 -4.64
CA PHE A 430 10.96 -0.41 -5.09
C PHE A 430 11.94 0.77 -5.15
N LEU A 431 12.69 1.01 -4.07
CA LEU A 431 13.76 2.02 -4.05
C LEU A 431 14.85 1.69 -5.09
N ALA A 432 15.26 0.42 -5.15
CA ALA A 432 16.28 -0.03 -6.08
C ALA A 432 15.88 0.17 -7.55
N ALA A 433 14.59 0.00 -7.88
CA ALA A 433 14.05 0.24 -9.22
C ALA A 433 13.92 1.74 -9.54
N ALA A 434 13.44 2.55 -8.60
CA ALA A 434 13.39 4.01 -8.76
C ALA A 434 14.79 4.58 -9.03
N VAL A 435 15.79 4.21 -8.21
CA VAL A 435 17.18 4.65 -8.39
C VAL A 435 17.79 4.10 -9.68
N ALA A 436 17.52 2.85 -10.06
CA ALA A 436 18.01 2.28 -11.33
C ALA A 436 17.56 3.14 -12.54
N LEU A 437 16.30 3.59 -12.54
CA LEU A 437 15.69 4.40 -13.58
C LEU A 437 15.82 5.93 -13.40
N ASN A 438 16.56 6.40 -12.38
CA ASN A 438 16.59 7.81 -11.96
C ASN A 438 15.20 8.42 -11.72
N ALA A 439 14.19 7.62 -11.35
CA ALA A 439 12.85 8.14 -11.09
C ALA A 439 12.83 9.05 -9.85
N THR A 440 11.96 10.06 -9.85
CA THR A 440 11.67 10.85 -8.65
C THR A 440 11.22 9.95 -7.49
N TYR A 441 11.60 10.30 -6.26
CA TYR A 441 10.98 9.73 -5.06
C TYR A 441 11.24 10.64 -3.86
N TYR A 442 10.45 10.48 -2.81
CA TYR A 442 10.79 10.95 -1.47
C TYR A 442 10.95 9.74 -0.55
N ARG A 443 12.04 9.74 0.21
CA ARG A 443 12.34 8.69 1.17
C ARG A 443 12.37 9.31 2.56
N ILE A 444 11.45 8.84 3.41
CA ILE A 444 11.22 9.38 4.75
C ILE A 444 12.51 9.27 5.58
N LYS A 445 12.96 10.40 6.12
CA LYS A 445 14.25 10.60 6.77
C LYS A 445 14.19 10.27 8.26
N THR A 446 13.09 10.60 8.92
CA THR A 446 12.82 10.26 10.32
C THR A 446 12.82 8.74 10.49
N PRO A 447 13.72 8.17 11.32
CA PRO A 447 13.79 6.73 11.56
C PRO A 447 12.46 6.17 12.05
N ALA A 448 12.19 4.91 11.72
CA ALA A 448 11.07 4.20 12.32
C ALA A 448 11.27 4.07 13.84
N ALA A 449 10.22 4.32 14.61
CA ALA A 449 10.20 4.10 16.05
C ALA A 449 9.60 2.72 16.37
N SER A 450 9.95 2.15 17.52
CA SER A 450 9.40 0.87 17.98
C SER A 450 8.45 1.09 19.14
N LEU A 451 7.33 0.36 19.10
CA LEU A 451 6.46 0.10 20.25
C LEU A 451 6.66 -1.36 20.70
N GLY A 452 6.23 -1.67 21.92
CA GLY A 452 6.46 -2.98 22.51
C GLY A 452 5.79 -3.18 23.85
N ARG A 453 5.73 -4.45 24.27
CA ARG A 453 5.21 -4.89 25.57
C ARG A 453 6.36 -5.25 26.52
N HIS A 454 6.10 -5.14 27.82
CA HIS A 454 6.95 -5.68 28.88
C HIS A 454 6.20 -6.80 29.60
N ASP A 455 6.74 -8.02 29.60
CA ASP A 455 6.08 -9.19 30.22
C ASP A 455 6.38 -9.36 31.72
N GLY A 456 7.02 -8.37 32.33
CA GLY A 456 7.53 -8.41 33.71
C GLY A 456 8.98 -8.90 33.82
N ARG A 457 9.56 -9.45 32.75
CA ARG A 457 10.97 -9.90 32.69
C ARG A 457 11.72 -9.34 31.47
N THR A 458 11.05 -9.20 30.33
CA THR A 458 11.64 -8.82 29.05
C THR A 458 10.79 -7.78 28.32
N GLN A 459 11.47 -6.87 27.61
CA GLN A 459 10.85 -5.97 26.65
C GLN A 459 10.87 -6.62 25.27
N LYS A 460 9.70 -6.74 24.64
CA LYS A 460 9.54 -7.26 23.28
C LYS A 460 8.95 -6.17 22.38
N GLY A 461 9.68 -5.80 21.32
CA GLY A 461 9.15 -4.94 20.27
C GLY A 461 8.07 -5.67 19.48
N THR A 462 6.93 -5.03 19.25
CA THR A 462 5.73 -5.65 18.65
C THR A 462 5.25 -4.94 17.39
N ALA A 463 5.42 -3.61 17.34
CA ALA A 463 5.01 -2.79 16.22
C ALA A 463 6.03 -1.69 15.88
N MET A 464 6.02 -1.30 14.62
CA MET A 464 6.80 -0.21 14.05
C MET A 464 5.90 1.01 13.85
N VAL A 465 6.38 2.19 14.21
CA VAL A 465 5.72 3.48 14.00
C VAL A 465 6.49 4.25 12.94
N GLN A 466 5.78 4.64 11.89
CA GLN A 466 6.33 5.30 10.72
C GLN A 466 5.58 6.60 10.43
N HIS A 467 6.34 7.61 10.02
CA HIS A 467 5.99 9.02 10.20
C HIS A 467 5.38 9.67 8.97
N LEU A 468 4.72 10.82 9.19
CA LEU A 468 4.00 11.55 8.16
C LEU A 468 4.94 12.29 7.19
N PRO A 469 4.80 12.14 5.85
CA PRO A 469 5.73 12.73 4.88
C PRO A 469 5.80 14.26 4.90
N SER A 470 4.67 14.93 5.10
CA SER A 470 4.63 16.40 5.15
C SER A 470 5.37 16.95 6.37
N ASP A 471 5.28 16.25 7.50
CA ASP A 471 5.93 16.67 8.75
C ASP A 471 7.43 16.35 8.72
N ASP A 472 7.82 15.22 8.11
CA ASP A 472 9.23 14.85 7.87
C ASP A 472 9.96 15.90 7.00
N LEU A 473 9.30 16.35 5.91
CA LEU A 473 9.80 17.40 5.03
C LEU A 473 9.91 18.77 5.74
N LYS A 474 8.90 19.14 6.55
CA LYS A 474 8.95 20.39 7.33
C LYS A 474 10.00 20.35 8.42
N HIS A 475 10.17 19.22 9.10
CA HIS A 475 11.14 19.06 10.17
C HIS A 475 12.58 19.20 9.66
N GLU A 476 12.90 18.69 8.47
CA GLU A 476 14.19 18.95 7.82
C GLU A 476 14.47 20.45 7.63
N SER A 477 13.45 21.24 7.29
CA SER A 477 13.58 22.69 7.05
C SER A 477 13.59 23.55 8.32
N THR A 478 13.03 23.07 9.44
CA THR A 478 12.78 23.90 10.65
C THR A 478 13.40 23.35 11.94
N GLY A 479 13.68 22.05 12.05
CA GLY A 479 14.28 21.39 13.21
C GLY A 479 13.45 21.38 14.50
N HIS A 480 12.23 21.93 14.50
CA HIS A 480 11.47 22.22 15.72
C HIS A 480 10.05 21.63 15.77
N GLU A 481 9.51 21.10 14.67
CA GLU A 481 8.15 20.55 14.63
C GLU A 481 8.09 19.09 15.10
N SER A 482 7.02 18.74 15.81
CA SER A 482 6.69 17.36 16.20
C SER A 482 6.17 16.59 14.99
N ILE A 483 6.78 15.45 14.69
CA ILE A 483 6.46 14.65 13.51
C ILE A 483 5.38 13.62 13.86
N ARG A 484 4.21 13.71 13.23
CA ARG A 484 3.09 12.79 13.53
C ARG A 484 3.35 11.37 13.01
N PRO A 485 2.84 10.34 13.70
CA PRO A 485 2.74 9.00 13.13
C PRO A 485 1.71 8.99 12.00
N MET A 486 2.00 8.28 10.92
CA MET A 486 1.07 8.01 9.80
C MET A 486 0.64 6.54 9.81
N PHE A 487 1.56 5.63 10.16
CA PHE A 487 1.35 4.19 10.16
C PHE A 487 1.84 3.53 11.45
N LEU A 488 1.11 2.48 11.83
CA LEU A 488 1.45 1.51 12.87
C LEU A 488 1.50 0.12 12.22
N HIS A 489 2.69 -0.38 11.92
CA HIS A 489 2.90 -1.71 11.33
C HIS A 489 3.13 -2.73 12.45
N SER A 490 2.12 -3.55 12.76
CA SER A 490 2.10 -4.50 13.88
C SER A 490 2.30 -5.94 13.42
N ASN A 491 3.53 -6.33 13.12
CA ASN A 491 3.85 -7.64 12.53
C ASN A 491 3.99 -8.77 13.59
N THR A 492 4.26 -8.48 14.86
CA THR A 492 4.53 -9.55 15.85
C THR A 492 4.04 -9.22 17.28
N PRO A 493 2.84 -9.65 17.68
CA PRO A 493 1.85 -10.38 16.88
C PRO A 493 1.11 -9.49 15.88
N LYS A 494 0.55 -10.11 14.83
CA LYS A 494 -0.41 -9.48 13.93
C LYS A 494 -1.76 -9.29 14.61
N MET A 495 -2.50 -8.27 14.20
CA MET A 495 -3.86 -8.00 14.69
C MET A 495 -4.90 -8.92 14.03
N ASN A 496 -4.67 -10.24 14.11
CA ASN A 496 -5.60 -11.29 13.70
C ASN A 496 -6.30 -11.84 14.95
N ALA A 497 -7.62 -11.73 15.02
CA ALA A 497 -8.41 -12.12 16.20
C ALA A 497 -8.26 -13.61 16.56
N GLY A 498 -8.26 -14.51 15.57
CA GLY A 498 -8.09 -15.95 15.77
C GLY A 498 -6.68 -16.31 16.26
N HIS A 499 -5.64 -15.81 15.59
CA HIS A 499 -4.26 -16.07 15.99
C HIS A 499 -3.93 -15.46 17.36
N LEU A 500 -4.48 -14.28 17.69
CA LEU A 500 -4.19 -13.60 18.95
C LEU A 500 -4.74 -14.32 20.17
N VAL A 501 -5.93 -14.93 20.10
CA VAL A 501 -6.45 -15.67 21.27
C VAL A 501 -5.62 -16.91 21.59
N ASP A 502 -5.06 -17.56 20.57
CA ASP A 502 -4.33 -18.84 20.70
C ASP A 502 -2.81 -18.63 20.94
N GLU A 503 -2.19 -17.68 20.24
CA GLU A 503 -0.72 -17.49 20.22
C GLU A 503 -0.28 -16.04 20.51
N GLY A 504 -1.21 -15.11 20.76
CA GLY A 504 -0.98 -13.66 20.75
C GLY A 504 -0.13 -13.07 21.88
N ASP A 505 0.55 -13.88 22.69
CA ASP A 505 1.50 -13.40 23.71
C ASP A 505 0.85 -12.44 24.74
N LEU A 506 -0.44 -12.66 25.00
CA LEU A 506 -1.39 -11.80 25.73
C LEU A 506 -1.25 -11.86 27.26
N LEU A 507 -0.23 -12.55 27.78
CA LEU A 507 0.01 -12.78 29.21
C LEU A 507 1.43 -12.38 29.60
N ALA A 508 1.58 -11.91 30.84
CA ALA A 508 2.87 -11.69 31.46
C ALA A 508 3.54 -13.01 31.85
N ALA A 509 4.80 -12.94 32.27
CA ALA A 509 5.60 -14.09 32.67
C ALA A 509 5.16 -14.73 34.00
N ASP A 510 4.09 -14.22 34.62
CA ASP A 510 3.34 -14.84 35.73
C ASP A 510 2.26 -15.83 35.25
N GLY A 511 1.83 -15.76 34.00
CA GLY A 511 0.75 -16.57 33.43
C GLY A 511 -0.68 -16.07 33.74
N GLU A 512 -0.83 -14.97 34.47
CA GLU A 512 -2.12 -14.46 34.96
C GLU A 512 -2.45 -13.04 34.45
N THR A 513 -1.45 -12.14 34.46
CA THR A 513 -1.63 -10.72 34.12
C THR A 513 -1.81 -10.56 32.61
N ARG A 514 -2.95 -10.00 32.19
CA ARG A 514 -3.18 -9.66 30.78
C ARG A 514 -2.40 -8.40 30.39
N LEU A 515 -1.80 -8.40 29.20
CA LEU A 515 -0.89 -7.35 28.76
C LEU A 515 -1.46 -6.48 27.64
N ARG A 516 -1.04 -5.21 27.65
CA ARG A 516 -1.01 -4.33 26.49
C ARG A 516 0.15 -4.74 25.58
N LEU A 517 -0.09 -4.83 24.28
CA LEU A 517 0.85 -5.23 23.25
C LEU A 517 1.69 -4.07 22.71
N LEU A 518 1.17 -2.84 22.73
CA LEU A 518 1.77 -1.68 22.05
C LEU A 518 2.38 -0.65 23.02
N GLY A 519 2.35 -0.90 24.33
CA GLY A 519 2.97 -0.05 25.36
C GLY A 519 1.98 0.44 26.41
N SER A 520 2.31 1.53 27.11
CA SER A 520 1.41 2.13 28.09
C SER A 520 0.39 3.06 27.44
N LYS A 521 -0.78 3.24 28.07
CA LYS A 521 -1.81 4.18 27.61
C LYS A 521 -1.25 5.60 27.45
N ASP A 522 -0.46 6.05 28.41
CA ASP A 522 0.14 7.40 28.40
C ASP A 522 1.14 7.58 27.24
N GLU A 523 1.91 6.55 26.89
CA GLU A 523 2.78 6.61 25.71
C GLU A 523 1.95 6.72 24.42
N LEU A 524 0.90 5.90 24.28
CA LEU A 524 0.07 5.89 23.08
C LEU A 524 -0.70 7.21 22.93
N VAL A 525 -1.35 7.70 23.98
CA VAL A 525 -2.05 8.99 23.96
C VAL A 525 -1.08 10.14 23.67
N LYS A 526 0.13 10.13 24.23
CA LYS A 526 1.15 11.15 23.92
C LYS A 526 1.64 11.09 22.47
N ARG A 527 1.73 9.90 21.88
CA ARG A 527 2.31 9.67 20.53
C ARG A 527 1.29 9.84 19.41
N PHE A 528 0.08 9.34 19.59
CA PHE A 528 -1.00 9.31 18.58
C PHE A 528 -2.12 10.33 18.84
N GLY A 529 -2.18 10.91 20.04
CA GLY A 529 -3.30 11.76 20.50
C GLY A 529 -4.45 10.97 21.14
N PHE A 530 -4.49 9.65 20.96
CA PHE A 530 -5.53 8.76 21.47
C PHE A 530 -4.97 7.38 21.82
N ASP A 531 -5.78 6.54 22.47
CA ASP A 531 -5.42 5.14 22.75
C ASP A 531 -5.63 4.27 21.50
N VAL A 532 -4.61 4.23 20.64
CA VAL A 532 -4.62 3.45 19.39
C VAL A 532 -4.74 1.94 19.64
N GLU A 533 -4.21 1.44 20.75
CA GLU A 533 -4.31 0.02 21.08
C GLU A 533 -5.73 -0.35 21.49
N GLN A 534 -6.36 0.44 22.38
CA GLN A 534 -7.76 0.24 22.73
C GLN A 534 -8.66 0.30 21.48
N SER A 535 -8.38 1.24 20.57
CA SER A 535 -9.12 1.40 19.31
C SER A 535 -9.04 0.17 18.39
N ILE A 536 -7.87 -0.47 18.32
CA ILE A 536 -7.67 -1.72 17.59
C ILE A 536 -8.41 -2.87 18.29
N TRP A 537 -8.33 -2.95 19.61
CA TRP A 537 -9.01 -3.99 20.38
C TRP A 537 -10.54 -3.89 20.35
N ASP A 538 -11.12 -2.68 20.30
CA ASP A 538 -12.56 -2.49 20.04
C ASP A 538 -12.99 -3.25 18.77
N LEU A 539 -12.27 -2.99 17.67
CA LEU A 539 -12.52 -3.57 16.37
C LEU A 539 -12.25 -5.08 16.38
N MET A 540 -11.27 -5.53 17.14
CA MET A 540 -10.87 -6.94 17.21
C MET A 540 -11.89 -7.79 17.98
N VAL A 541 -12.46 -7.27 19.08
CA VAL A 541 -13.60 -7.90 19.75
C VAL A 541 -14.82 -7.91 18.83
N GLN A 542 -15.16 -6.78 18.23
CA GLN A 542 -16.31 -6.67 17.32
C GLN A 542 -16.20 -7.66 16.15
N THR A 543 -15.14 -7.54 15.34
CA THR A 543 -14.93 -8.36 14.14
C THR A 543 -14.73 -9.82 14.48
N GLY A 544 -14.04 -10.15 15.57
CA GLY A 544 -13.89 -11.52 16.05
C GLY A 544 -15.23 -12.17 16.37
N CYS A 545 -16.12 -11.45 17.07
CA CYS A 545 -17.47 -11.93 17.38
C CYS A 545 -18.40 -11.97 16.15
N GLU A 546 -18.30 -11.01 15.24
CA GLU A 546 -19.14 -10.95 14.02
C GLU A 546 -18.74 -11.99 12.97
N LEU A 547 -17.45 -12.33 12.87
CA LEU A 547 -16.88 -13.06 11.72
C LEU A 547 -16.30 -14.44 12.06
N GLN A 548 -16.30 -14.89 13.32
CA GLN A 548 -15.79 -16.21 13.74
C GLN A 548 -16.33 -17.38 12.89
N ASP A 549 -17.61 -17.33 12.52
CA ASP A 549 -18.29 -18.37 11.74
C ASP A 549 -18.34 -18.05 10.23
N ILE A 550 -17.71 -16.95 9.81
CA ILE A 550 -17.67 -16.47 8.42
C ILE A 550 -16.30 -16.74 7.80
N ILE A 551 -15.24 -16.21 8.42
CA ILE A 551 -13.85 -16.36 7.94
C ILE A 551 -13.42 -17.83 8.08
N GLN A 552 -12.96 -18.45 6.98
CA GLN A 552 -12.61 -19.88 6.97
C GLN A 552 -11.54 -20.24 8.01
N GLU A 553 -10.56 -19.36 8.20
CA GLU A 553 -9.45 -19.50 9.16
C GLU A 553 -9.91 -19.45 10.64
N TRP A 554 -11.06 -18.84 10.93
CA TRP A 554 -11.60 -18.69 12.30
C TRP A 554 -12.63 -19.75 12.68
N LYS A 555 -13.21 -20.46 11.69
CA LYS A 555 -14.27 -21.44 11.93
C LYS A 555 -13.82 -22.57 12.86
N GLY A 556 -14.66 -22.86 13.84
CA GLY A 556 -14.41 -23.92 14.82
C GLY A 556 -13.41 -23.56 15.93
N ARG A 557 -12.85 -22.34 15.95
CA ARG A 557 -12.02 -21.89 17.09
C ARG A 557 -12.87 -21.74 18.35
N GLU A 558 -12.57 -22.53 19.38
CA GLU A 558 -13.38 -22.59 20.60
C GLU A 558 -13.36 -21.26 21.38
N ARG A 559 -14.57 -20.77 21.71
CA ARG A 559 -14.84 -19.60 22.57
C ARG A 559 -14.10 -18.32 22.11
N MET A 560 -13.84 -18.15 20.81
CA MET A 560 -13.01 -17.04 20.30
C MET A 560 -13.53 -15.65 20.72
N CYS A 561 -14.82 -15.34 20.45
CA CYS A 561 -15.48 -14.10 20.87
C CYS A 561 -15.39 -13.86 22.39
N GLU A 562 -15.59 -14.90 23.20
CA GLU A 562 -15.52 -14.82 24.67
C GLU A 562 -14.09 -14.52 25.13
N ARG A 563 -13.08 -15.22 24.59
CA ARG A 563 -11.66 -15.07 24.95
C ARG A 563 -11.14 -13.66 24.61
N LEU A 564 -11.55 -13.11 23.46
CA LEU A 564 -11.28 -11.71 23.09
C LEU A 564 -11.92 -10.74 24.10
N THR A 565 -13.18 -10.96 24.45
CA THR A 565 -13.94 -10.14 25.42
C THR A 565 -13.35 -10.21 26.84
N GLU A 566 -12.89 -11.40 27.27
CA GLU A 566 -12.21 -11.61 28.55
C GLU A 566 -10.87 -10.87 28.62
N HIS A 567 -10.08 -10.89 27.53
CA HIS A 567 -8.86 -10.09 27.45
C HIS A 567 -9.19 -8.59 27.50
N TYR A 568 -10.12 -8.13 26.65
CA TYR A 568 -10.50 -6.72 26.56
C TYR A 568 -10.90 -6.14 27.92
N LYS A 569 -11.81 -6.83 28.64
CA LYS A 569 -12.28 -6.39 29.96
C LYS A 569 -11.17 -6.32 31.01
N LYS A 570 -10.15 -7.19 30.93
CA LYS A 570 -9.03 -7.20 31.88
C LYS A 570 -7.96 -6.13 31.60
N VAL A 571 -7.88 -5.61 30.38
CA VAL A 571 -6.83 -4.66 29.96
C VAL A 571 -7.34 -3.23 29.72
N PHE A 572 -8.58 -3.11 29.23
CA PHE A 572 -9.20 -1.83 28.84
C PHE A 572 -10.55 -1.58 29.54
N GLY A 573 -10.99 -2.50 30.41
CA GLY A 573 -12.18 -2.31 31.24
C GLY A 573 -11.99 -1.25 32.34
N PRO A 574 -13.10 -0.72 32.88
CA PRO A 574 -13.09 0.23 34.00
C PRO A 574 -12.73 -0.41 35.35
#